data_AF-A0A017SYT3-F1
#
_entry.id   AF-A0A017SYT3-F1
#
_cell.length_a   1.000
_cell.length_b   1.000
_cell.length_c   1.000
_cell.angle_alpha   90.00
_cell.angle_beta   90.00
_cell.angle_gamma   90.00
#
_symmetry.space_group_name_H-M   'P 1'
#
loop_
_entity.id
_entity.type
_entity.pdbx_description
1 polymer ?
#
loop_
_entity_poly.entity_id
_entity_poly.type
_entity_poly.pdbx_seq_one_letter_code
_entity_poly.pdbx_strand_id
1 'polypeptide(L)'
;MREMREVREANLSRWRRRRRARGASVLVVVALLAALGALGMFAMSAAHSALSASGAARVGTQAQRLTDHALLATVAELSSPRGPAYVQQARAGGEAGCVGGDAGVACTSLGRGQLELLGGPLVVPPSDAGVGSLGWSAVGWDVRVELSDPMPALPSPPGFDETSAGAVAVRPVMVTLSATGVLWPGAPGVPAVAESAPSWAEALGATAVQAELRAHAVVRGVPR
;
A
#
# COMPACT_ATOMS: atom_id res chain seq x y z
N MET A 1 -75.44 35.05 40.07
CA MET A 1 -74.03 35.43 39.78
C MET A 1 -72.99 34.34 40.07
N ARG A 2 -73.23 33.37 40.98
CA ARG A 2 -72.27 32.26 41.24
C ARG A 2 -72.13 31.27 40.07
N GLU A 3 -73.21 30.90 39.39
CA GLU A 3 -73.17 29.96 38.25
C GLU A 3 -72.29 30.42 37.08
N MET A 4 -72.22 31.72 36.80
CA MET A 4 -71.38 32.23 35.71
C MET A 4 -69.87 32.08 35.98
N ARG A 5 -69.44 31.92 37.23
CA ARG A 5 -68.02 31.67 37.57
C ARG A 5 -67.63 30.21 37.33
N GLU A 6 -68.48 29.25 37.68
CA GLU A 6 -68.21 27.82 37.48
C GLU A 6 -68.12 27.42 36.00
N VAL A 7 -69.00 27.97 35.15
CA VAL A 7 -68.95 27.69 33.70
C VAL A 7 -67.66 28.22 33.05
N ARG A 8 -67.13 29.34 33.54
CA ARG A 8 -65.86 29.91 33.06
C ARG A 8 -64.65 29.07 33.47
N GLU A 9 -64.61 28.56 34.70
CA GLU A 9 -63.54 27.69 35.19
C GLU A 9 -63.53 26.32 34.49
N ALA A 10 -64.71 25.75 34.24
CA ALA A 10 -64.85 24.50 33.50
C ALA A 10 -64.36 24.63 32.04
N ASN A 11 -64.65 25.74 31.37
CA ASN A 11 -64.17 25.98 30.00
C ASN A 11 -62.66 26.24 29.93
N LEU A 12 -62.10 26.97 30.90
CA LEU A 12 -60.65 27.22 30.99
C LEU A 12 -59.86 25.91 31.22
N SER A 13 -60.37 25.00 32.05
CA SER A 13 -59.70 23.70 32.28
C SER A 13 -59.69 22.81 31.04
N ARG A 14 -60.80 22.75 30.28
CA ARG A 14 -60.88 22.02 29.00
C ARG A 14 -59.95 22.62 27.95
N TRP A 15 -59.88 23.95 27.87
CA TRP A 15 -59.00 24.62 26.91
C TRP A 15 -57.52 24.45 27.23
N ARG A 16 -57.13 24.49 28.51
CA ARG A 16 -55.77 24.16 28.97
C ARG A 16 -55.39 22.71 28.66
N ARG A 17 -56.32 21.74 28.82
CA ARG A 17 -56.08 20.33 28.43
C ARG A 17 -55.85 20.17 26.92
N ARG A 18 -56.66 20.85 26.07
CA ARG A 18 -56.48 20.80 24.61
C ARG A 18 -55.17 21.46 24.16
N ARG A 19 -54.74 22.56 24.79
CA ARG A 19 -53.43 23.18 24.51
C ARG A 19 -52.26 22.28 24.92
N ARG A 20 -52.34 21.58 26.08
CA ARG A 20 -51.33 20.60 26.49
C ARG A 20 -51.23 19.40 25.55
N ALA A 21 -52.36 18.89 25.05
CA ALA A 21 -52.39 17.77 24.11
C ALA A 21 -51.71 18.10 22.76
N ARG A 22 -51.89 19.33 22.26
CA ARG A 22 -51.22 19.78 21.02
C ARG A 22 -49.71 20.03 21.19
N GLY A 23 -49.27 20.43 22.38
CA GLY A 23 -47.83 20.57 22.67
C GLY A 23 -47.11 19.22 22.71
N ALA A 24 -47.75 18.18 23.25
CA ALA A 24 -47.17 16.85 23.33
C ALA A 24 -46.96 16.22 21.94
N SER A 25 -47.91 16.36 21.01
CA SER A 25 -47.78 15.82 19.66
C SER A 25 -46.64 16.48 18.88
N VAL A 26 -46.46 17.80 19.01
CA VAL A 26 -45.36 18.52 18.35
C VAL A 26 -44.01 18.05 18.92
N LEU A 27 -43.91 17.87 20.24
CA LEU A 27 -42.68 17.40 20.87
C LEU A 27 -42.29 15.99 20.39
N VAL A 28 -43.26 15.08 20.27
CA VAL A 28 -43.01 13.73 19.74
C VAL A 28 -42.52 13.77 18.30
N VAL A 29 -43.13 14.59 17.43
CA VAL A 29 -42.70 14.71 16.03
C VAL A 29 -41.29 15.28 15.94
N VAL A 30 -40.97 16.34 16.70
CA VAL A 30 -39.61 16.92 16.72
C VAL A 30 -38.59 15.92 17.23
N ALA A 31 -38.91 15.18 18.30
CA ALA A 31 -38.04 14.13 18.82
C ALA A 31 -37.79 13.02 17.78
N LEU A 32 -38.83 12.62 17.04
CA LEU A 32 -38.73 11.60 16.00
C LEU A 32 -37.89 12.07 14.81
N LEU A 33 -38.09 13.32 14.36
CA LEU A 33 -37.27 13.95 13.32
C LEU A 33 -35.81 14.09 13.75
N ALA A 34 -35.55 14.47 15.00
CA ALA A 34 -34.21 14.55 15.56
C ALA A 34 -33.53 13.17 15.61
N ALA A 35 -34.25 12.13 16.06
CA ALA A 35 -33.74 10.76 16.08
C ALA A 35 -33.44 10.23 14.66
N LEU A 36 -34.33 10.48 13.69
CA LEU A 36 -34.11 10.16 12.28
C LEU A 36 -32.89 10.89 11.70
N GLY A 37 -32.74 12.18 12.02
CA GLY A 37 -31.58 12.98 11.61
C GLY A 37 -30.26 12.45 12.20
N ALA A 38 -30.25 12.09 13.48
CA ALA A 38 -29.09 11.50 14.15
C ALA A 38 -28.69 10.15 13.52
N LEU A 39 -29.67 9.28 13.23
CA LEU A 39 -29.44 8.01 12.54
C LEU A 39 -28.89 8.23 11.12
N GLY A 40 -29.40 9.22 10.38
CA GLY A 40 -28.90 9.57 9.06
C GLY A 40 -27.44 10.04 9.06
N MET A 41 -27.06 10.90 10.02
CA MET A 41 -25.67 11.35 10.17
C MET A 41 -24.73 10.20 10.53
N PHE A 42 -25.16 9.31 11.44
CA PHE A 42 -24.37 8.13 11.80
C PHE A 42 -24.21 7.15 10.63
N ALA A 43 -25.26 6.92 9.84
CA ALA A 43 -25.19 6.08 8.65
C ALA A 43 -24.22 6.65 7.60
N MET A 44 -24.23 7.97 7.39
CA MET A 44 -23.29 8.63 6.47
C MET A 44 -21.84 8.51 6.95
N SER A 45 -21.57 8.72 8.24
CA SER A 45 -20.21 8.58 8.77
C SER A 45 -19.70 7.14 8.70
N ALA A 46 -20.56 6.16 8.99
CA ALA A 46 -20.24 4.74 8.86
C ALA A 46 -20.00 4.31 7.41
N ALA A 47 -20.80 4.82 6.46
CA ALA A 47 -20.58 4.56 5.04
C ALA A 47 -19.26 5.18 4.56
N HIS A 48 -18.95 6.40 4.99
CA HIS A 48 -17.69 7.06 4.65
C HIS A 48 -16.47 6.29 5.17
N SER A 49 -16.50 5.81 6.42
CA SER A 49 -15.42 5.01 6.98
C SER A 49 -15.28 3.65 6.31
N ALA A 50 -16.39 3.00 5.94
CA ALA A 50 -16.36 1.74 5.20
C ALA A 50 -15.76 1.91 3.79
N LEU A 51 -16.09 3.01 3.10
CA LEU A 51 -15.55 3.35 1.80
C LEU A 51 -14.05 3.67 1.87
N SER A 52 -13.62 4.47 2.85
CA SER A 52 -12.20 4.78 3.03
C SER A 52 -11.39 3.53 3.38
N ALA A 53 -11.89 2.68 4.27
CA ALA A 53 -11.26 1.41 4.62
C ALA A 53 -11.14 0.48 3.39
N SER A 54 -12.20 0.39 2.57
CA SER A 54 -12.20 -0.41 1.34
C SER A 54 -11.19 0.12 0.31
N GLY A 55 -11.08 1.45 0.19
CA GLY A 55 -10.08 2.09 -0.67
C GLY A 55 -8.66 1.78 -0.22
N ALA A 56 -8.37 1.95 1.07
CA ALA A 56 -7.07 1.67 1.66
C ALA A 56 -6.66 0.18 1.47
N ALA A 57 -7.59 -0.76 1.69
CA ALA A 57 -7.33 -2.18 1.50
C ALA A 57 -6.97 -2.54 0.05
N ARG A 58 -7.63 -1.90 -0.94
CA ARG A 58 -7.33 -2.09 -2.36
C ARG A 58 -5.94 -1.60 -2.71
N VAL A 59 -5.58 -0.38 -2.31
CA VAL A 59 -4.25 0.19 -2.58
C VAL A 59 -3.17 -0.63 -1.86
N GLY A 60 -3.42 -1.13 -0.65
CA GLY A 60 -2.52 -2.08 0.04
C GLY A 60 -2.26 -3.35 -0.76
N THR A 61 -3.30 -3.98 -1.28
CA THR A 61 -3.14 -5.19 -2.10
C THR A 61 -2.39 -4.90 -3.40
N GLN A 62 -2.62 -3.74 -4.01
CA GLN A 62 -1.91 -3.31 -5.22
C GLN A 62 -0.43 -3.05 -4.95
N ALA A 63 -0.10 -2.36 -3.87
CA ALA A 63 1.28 -2.12 -3.46
C ALA A 63 2.00 -3.45 -3.21
N GLN A 64 1.36 -4.38 -2.50
CA GLN A 64 1.92 -5.70 -2.25
C GLN A 64 2.19 -6.48 -3.53
N ARG A 65 1.23 -6.53 -4.47
CA ARG A 65 1.43 -7.22 -5.76
C ARG A 65 2.56 -6.60 -6.58
N LEU A 66 2.66 -5.26 -6.58
CA LEU A 66 3.77 -4.56 -7.24
C LEU A 66 5.11 -5.00 -6.63
N THR A 67 5.22 -4.99 -5.30
CA THR A 67 6.42 -5.42 -4.58
C THR A 67 6.74 -6.90 -4.86
N ASP A 68 5.73 -7.78 -4.89
CA ASP A 68 5.87 -9.20 -5.23
C ASP A 68 6.47 -9.37 -6.64
N HIS A 69 5.93 -8.66 -7.64
CA HIS A 69 6.40 -8.74 -9.02
C HIS A 69 7.83 -8.21 -9.18
N ALA A 70 8.18 -7.11 -8.49
CA ALA A 70 9.54 -6.58 -8.50
C ALA A 70 10.53 -7.56 -7.86
N LEU A 71 10.13 -8.21 -6.76
CA LEU A 71 10.95 -9.24 -6.11
C LEU A 71 11.16 -10.45 -7.02
N LEU A 72 10.10 -10.94 -7.68
CA LEU A 72 10.20 -12.03 -8.65
C LEU A 72 11.09 -11.66 -9.86
N ALA A 73 10.96 -10.46 -10.39
CA ALA A 73 11.82 -9.95 -11.46
C ALA A 73 13.29 -9.90 -11.02
N THR A 74 13.55 -9.48 -9.78
CA THR A 74 14.89 -9.48 -9.19
C THR A 74 15.45 -10.90 -9.05
N VAL A 75 14.66 -11.85 -8.55
CA VAL A 75 15.09 -13.26 -8.43
C VAL A 75 15.40 -13.86 -9.80
N ALA A 76 14.62 -13.52 -10.83
CA ALA A 76 14.90 -13.94 -12.20
C ALA A 76 16.23 -13.34 -12.71
N GLU A 77 16.49 -12.05 -12.43
CA GLU A 77 17.76 -11.42 -12.81
C GLU A 77 18.96 -12.02 -12.09
N LEU A 78 18.83 -12.35 -10.80
CA LEU A 78 19.90 -12.99 -10.03
C LEU A 78 20.18 -14.43 -10.47
N SER A 79 19.23 -15.05 -11.14
CA SER A 79 19.40 -16.36 -11.78
C SER A 79 20.08 -16.25 -13.15
N SER A 80 20.22 -15.05 -13.70
CA SER A 80 20.93 -14.79 -14.96
C SER A 80 22.46 -14.80 -14.78
N PRO A 81 23.24 -14.79 -15.88
CA PRO A 81 24.70 -14.65 -15.82
C PRO A 81 25.20 -13.37 -15.13
N ARG A 82 24.33 -12.36 -14.93
CA ARG A 82 24.66 -11.10 -14.25
C ARG A 82 24.57 -11.21 -12.72
N GLY A 83 23.86 -12.21 -12.19
CA GLY A 83 23.69 -12.43 -10.76
C GLY A 83 24.98 -12.31 -9.94
N PRO A 84 26.06 -13.02 -10.32
CA PRO A 84 27.36 -12.90 -9.67
C PRO A 84 27.92 -11.48 -9.58
N ALA A 85 27.70 -10.63 -10.59
CA ALA A 85 28.20 -9.27 -10.60
C ALA A 85 27.50 -8.42 -9.52
N TYR A 86 26.18 -8.56 -9.37
CA TYR A 86 25.42 -7.89 -8.31
C TYR A 86 25.89 -8.30 -6.91
N VAL A 87 26.16 -9.59 -6.69
CA VAL A 87 26.69 -10.09 -5.41
C VAL A 87 28.08 -9.53 -5.12
N GLN A 88 28.95 -9.45 -6.13
CA GLN A 88 30.29 -8.88 -5.94
C GLN A 88 30.22 -7.36 -5.69
N GLN A 89 29.30 -6.65 -6.33
CA GLN A 89 29.04 -5.23 -6.05
C GLN A 89 28.57 -5.03 -4.61
N ALA A 90 27.65 -5.87 -4.12
CA ALA A 90 27.19 -5.83 -2.73
C ALA A 90 28.33 -6.10 -1.74
N ARG A 91 29.28 -7.00 -2.06
CA ARG A 91 30.46 -7.26 -1.22
C ARG A 91 31.50 -6.14 -1.24
N ALA A 92 31.62 -5.41 -2.36
CA ALA A 92 32.63 -4.38 -2.54
C ALA A 92 32.34 -3.06 -1.78
N GLY A 93 31.36 -3.06 -0.87
CA GLY A 93 30.96 -1.88 -0.10
C GLY A 93 29.60 -1.31 -0.50
N GLY A 94 29.00 -1.81 -1.59
CA GLY A 94 27.64 -1.47 -1.98
C GLY A 94 27.41 0.00 -2.33
N GLU A 95 26.15 0.34 -2.58
CA GLU A 95 25.68 1.72 -2.75
C GLU A 95 25.36 2.33 -1.39
N ALA A 96 25.64 3.62 -1.20
CA ALA A 96 25.17 4.36 -0.03
C ALA A 96 23.65 4.62 -0.15
N GLY A 97 22.91 4.44 0.94
CA GLY A 97 21.49 4.83 1.02
C GLY A 97 20.47 3.73 0.75
N CYS A 98 20.80 2.48 1.08
CA CYS A 98 19.76 1.45 1.25
C CYS A 98 18.91 1.77 2.47
N VAL A 99 17.60 1.62 2.31
CA VAL A 99 16.61 1.95 3.34
C VAL A 99 16.51 0.84 4.38
N GLY A 100 16.73 -0.41 3.98
CA GLY A 100 16.59 -1.57 4.87
C GLY A 100 17.85 -1.99 5.62
N GLY A 101 19.01 -1.40 5.32
CA GLY A 101 20.28 -1.77 5.94
C GLY A 101 20.57 -0.97 7.21
N ASP A 102 21.02 -1.66 8.27
CA ASP A 102 21.68 -0.96 9.38
C ASP A 102 22.85 -0.13 8.84
N ALA A 103 23.11 1.03 9.44
CA ALA A 103 24.19 1.91 9.02
C ALA A 103 25.53 1.15 8.98
N GLY A 104 26.01 0.84 7.77
CA GLY A 104 27.25 0.09 7.53
C GLY A 104 27.07 -1.27 6.84
N VAL A 105 25.85 -1.74 6.59
CA VAL A 105 25.62 -2.94 5.79
C VAL A 105 25.74 -2.61 4.30
N ALA A 106 26.73 -3.21 3.64
CA ALA A 106 26.93 -3.05 2.20
C ALA A 106 25.78 -3.71 1.44
N CYS A 107 25.19 -2.97 0.51
CA CYS A 107 23.98 -3.37 -0.20
C CYS A 107 24.02 -2.92 -1.66
N THR A 108 23.20 -3.51 -2.53
CA THR A 108 23.04 -3.05 -3.92
C THR A 108 21.55 -2.90 -4.22
N SER A 109 21.15 -1.74 -4.74
CA SER A 109 19.74 -1.47 -5.01
C SER A 109 19.40 -1.66 -6.48
N LEU A 110 18.24 -2.27 -6.74
CA LEU A 110 17.62 -2.40 -8.05
C LEU A 110 16.35 -1.56 -8.06
N GLY A 111 16.39 -0.43 -8.75
CA GLY A 111 15.25 0.46 -8.88
C GLY A 111 14.32 0.07 -10.04
N ARG A 112 13.13 0.69 -10.10
CA ARG A 112 12.16 0.54 -11.19
C ARG A 112 12.78 0.50 -12.58
N GLY A 113 13.58 1.51 -12.93
CA GLY A 113 14.15 1.62 -14.28
C GLY A 113 15.04 0.44 -14.66
N GLN A 114 15.82 -0.10 -13.70
CA GLN A 114 16.63 -1.29 -13.92
C GLN A 114 15.75 -2.55 -14.07
N LEU A 115 14.74 -2.71 -13.22
CA LEU A 115 13.84 -3.86 -13.28
C LEU A 115 13.01 -3.90 -14.58
N GLU A 116 12.53 -2.73 -15.04
CA GLU A 116 11.76 -2.63 -16.29
C GLU A 116 12.62 -2.89 -17.54
N LEU A 117 13.90 -2.54 -17.50
CA LEU A 117 14.85 -2.87 -18.59
C LEU A 117 15.11 -4.38 -18.71
N LEU A 118 14.88 -5.15 -17.64
CA LEU A 118 15.17 -6.58 -17.60
C LEU A 118 13.94 -7.44 -17.90
N GLY A 119 12.78 -7.07 -17.34
CA GLY A 119 11.54 -7.87 -17.41
C GLY A 119 10.43 -7.25 -18.26
N GLY A 120 10.65 -6.06 -18.84
CA GLY A 120 9.59 -5.26 -19.45
C GLY A 120 8.79 -4.47 -18.39
N PRO A 121 7.68 -3.82 -18.80
CA PRO A 121 6.93 -2.94 -17.90
C PRO A 121 6.36 -3.73 -16.71
N LEU A 122 6.68 -3.30 -15.49
CA LEU A 122 6.15 -3.91 -14.26
C LEU A 122 4.66 -3.58 -14.07
N VAL A 123 4.26 -2.42 -14.58
CA VAL A 123 2.88 -1.92 -14.51
C VAL A 123 2.40 -1.56 -15.90
N VAL A 124 1.22 -2.04 -16.25
CA VAL A 124 0.52 -1.64 -17.46
C VAL A 124 -0.41 -0.48 -17.09
N PRO A 125 -0.22 0.73 -17.66
CA PRO A 125 -1.09 1.85 -17.35
C PRO A 125 -2.52 1.58 -17.85
N PRO A 126 -3.54 2.18 -17.21
CA PRO A 126 -4.89 2.12 -17.74
C PRO A 126 -4.95 2.79 -19.13
N SER A 127 -5.87 2.33 -19.96
CA SER A 127 -6.16 2.89 -21.28
C SER A 127 -7.67 3.06 -21.45
N ASP A 128 -8.10 3.82 -22.47
CA ASP A 128 -9.52 3.96 -22.80
C ASP A 128 -10.19 2.61 -23.12
N ALA A 129 -9.39 1.62 -23.54
CA ALA A 129 -9.84 0.29 -23.91
C ALA A 129 -9.84 -0.71 -22.74
N GLY A 130 -9.28 -0.38 -21.58
CA GLY A 130 -9.16 -1.34 -20.50
C GLY A 130 -8.48 -0.87 -19.22
N VAL A 131 -8.73 -1.63 -18.16
CA VAL A 131 -8.18 -1.41 -16.82
C VAL A 131 -6.68 -1.71 -16.81
N GLY A 132 -5.89 -0.82 -16.21
CA GLY A 132 -4.46 -1.06 -15.99
C GLY A 132 -4.22 -2.08 -14.89
N SER A 133 -2.97 -2.51 -14.71
CA SER A 133 -2.63 -3.50 -13.66
C SER A 133 -2.87 -2.97 -12.23
N LEU A 134 -2.90 -1.64 -12.06
CA LEU A 134 -3.23 -0.94 -10.81
C LEU A 134 -4.65 -0.34 -10.80
N GLY A 135 -5.52 -0.74 -11.72
CA GLY A 135 -6.91 -0.26 -11.77
C GLY A 135 -7.16 0.84 -12.81
N TRP A 136 -8.24 1.61 -12.60
CA TRP A 136 -8.73 2.62 -13.55
C TRP A 136 -8.06 3.98 -13.40
N SER A 137 -7.56 4.30 -12.20
CA SER A 137 -6.89 5.57 -11.94
C SER A 137 -5.42 5.48 -12.28
N ALA A 138 -4.86 6.57 -12.82
CA ALA A 138 -3.42 6.77 -12.83
C ALA A 138 -2.92 6.87 -11.39
N VAL A 139 -2.19 5.86 -10.93
CA VAL A 139 -1.55 5.84 -9.61
C VAL A 139 -0.05 5.97 -9.84
N GLY A 140 0.59 6.88 -9.13
CA GLY A 140 2.04 6.97 -9.12
C GLY A 140 2.62 5.83 -8.30
N TRP A 141 3.72 5.25 -8.78
CA TRP A 141 4.34 4.12 -8.13
C TRP A 141 5.85 4.11 -8.34
N ASP A 142 6.54 3.56 -7.36
CA ASP A 142 7.95 3.22 -7.46
C ASP A 142 8.21 1.92 -6.69
N VAL A 143 9.30 1.26 -7.04
CA VAL A 143 9.72 0.04 -6.38
C VAL A 143 11.24 -0.05 -6.37
N ARG A 144 11.76 -0.53 -5.26
CA ARG A 144 13.18 -0.78 -5.06
C ARG A 144 13.38 -2.13 -4.40
N VAL A 145 14.32 -2.90 -4.91
CA VAL A 145 14.75 -4.17 -4.31
C VAL A 145 16.20 -4.05 -3.92
N GLU A 146 16.49 -4.21 -2.64
CA GLU A 146 17.82 -4.11 -2.08
C GLU A 146 18.37 -5.52 -1.83
N LEU A 147 19.60 -5.76 -2.29
CA LEU A 147 20.38 -6.94 -2.00
C LEU A 147 21.31 -6.65 -0.83
N SER A 148 21.22 -7.42 0.24
CA SER A 148 22.11 -7.33 1.40
C SER A 148 22.64 -8.69 1.84
N ASP A 149 23.58 -8.66 2.78
CA ASP A 149 24.07 -9.82 3.53
C ASP A 149 24.53 -11.02 2.68
N PRO A 150 25.43 -10.82 1.69
CA PRO A 150 25.91 -11.90 0.85
C PRO A 150 26.75 -12.89 1.67
N MET A 151 26.18 -14.05 1.99
CA MET A 151 26.84 -15.11 2.76
C MET A 151 26.91 -16.42 1.99
N PRO A 152 27.90 -17.30 2.25
CA PRO A 152 27.95 -18.62 1.61
C PRO A 152 26.63 -19.38 1.84
N ALA A 153 26.06 -19.94 0.78
CA ALA A 153 24.86 -20.77 0.93
C ALA A 153 25.24 -22.12 1.54
N LEU A 154 24.70 -22.43 2.73
CA LEU A 154 24.97 -23.68 3.45
C LEU A 154 23.65 -24.38 3.80
N PRO A 155 23.46 -25.67 3.46
CA PRO A 155 24.35 -26.48 2.61
C PRO A 155 24.33 -26.01 1.15
N SER A 156 25.34 -26.41 0.36
CA SER A 156 25.34 -26.18 -1.08
C SER A 156 24.05 -26.73 -1.72
N PRO A 157 23.47 -26.01 -2.70
CA PRO A 157 22.22 -26.46 -3.32
C PRO A 157 22.44 -27.79 -4.06
N PRO A 158 21.42 -28.65 -4.13
CA PRO A 158 21.53 -29.95 -4.76
C PRO A 158 22.00 -29.84 -6.22
N GLY A 159 22.91 -30.73 -6.61
CA GLY A 159 23.52 -30.76 -7.94
C GLY A 159 24.66 -29.77 -8.15
N PHE A 160 25.09 -29.04 -7.12
CA PHE A 160 26.33 -28.27 -7.17
C PHE A 160 27.54 -29.19 -7.01
N ASP A 161 28.39 -29.25 -8.03
CA ASP A 161 29.64 -30.00 -7.96
C ASP A 161 30.67 -29.18 -7.18
N GLU A 162 31.11 -29.71 -6.05
CA GLU A 162 32.15 -29.08 -5.21
C GLU A 162 33.56 -29.57 -5.59
N THR A 163 33.66 -30.59 -6.43
CA THR A 163 34.88 -31.40 -6.62
C THR A 163 35.59 -31.17 -7.95
N SER A 164 34.92 -30.64 -8.98
CA SER A 164 35.59 -30.32 -10.25
C SER A 164 36.54 -29.13 -10.13
N ALA A 165 37.54 -29.08 -11.02
CA ALA A 165 38.53 -28.00 -11.06
C ALA A 165 37.89 -26.59 -11.19
N GLY A 166 36.72 -26.47 -11.84
CA GLY A 166 35.96 -25.22 -11.93
C GLY A 166 35.21 -24.85 -10.65
N ALA A 167 34.83 -25.84 -9.82
CA ALA A 167 34.12 -25.65 -8.56
C ALA A 167 34.96 -24.92 -7.50
N VAL A 168 36.29 -24.96 -7.63
CA VAL A 168 37.21 -24.29 -6.71
C VAL A 168 37.15 -22.76 -6.88
N ALA A 169 36.76 -22.25 -8.06
CA ALA A 169 36.77 -20.81 -8.36
C ALA A 169 35.45 -20.10 -8.05
N VAL A 170 34.34 -20.84 -7.91
CA VAL A 170 33.01 -20.28 -7.69
C VAL A 170 32.34 -20.87 -6.45
N ARG A 171 31.41 -20.14 -5.83
CA ARG A 171 30.60 -20.62 -4.71
C ARG A 171 29.15 -20.14 -4.82
N PRO A 172 28.17 -20.92 -4.36
CA PRO A 172 26.82 -20.43 -4.18
C PRO A 172 26.79 -19.43 -3.00
N VAL A 173 26.08 -18.32 -3.20
CA VAL A 173 25.96 -17.25 -2.20
C VAL A 173 24.48 -17.00 -1.97
N MET A 174 24.07 -17.07 -0.71
CA MET A 174 22.77 -16.61 -0.27
C MET A 174 22.82 -15.09 -0.07
N VAL A 175 21.83 -14.39 -0.61
CA VAL A 175 21.60 -12.96 -0.39
C VAL A 175 20.22 -12.75 0.21
N THR A 176 20.09 -11.72 1.04
CA THR A 176 18.81 -11.22 1.51
C THR A 176 18.30 -10.18 0.53
N LEU A 177 17.05 -10.33 0.10
CA LEU A 177 16.34 -9.38 -0.76
C LEU A 177 15.30 -8.65 0.09
N SER A 178 15.37 -7.33 0.09
CA SER A 178 14.37 -6.46 0.73
C SER A 178 13.72 -5.61 -0.35
N ALA A 179 12.48 -5.93 -0.69
CA ALA A 179 11.70 -5.20 -1.68
C ALA A 179 10.76 -4.22 -0.99
N THR A 180 10.79 -2.96 -1.42
CA THR A 180 9.86 -1.92 -0.98
C THR A 180 9.15 -1.36 -2.20
N GLY A 181 7.83 -1.46 -2.20
CA GLY A 181 6.96 -0.84 -3.19
C GLY A 181 6.13 0.25 -2.55
N VAL A 182 5.96 1.35 -3.28
CA VAL A 182 5.23 2.51 -2.83
C VAL A 182 4.19 2.93 -3.87
N LEU A 183 3.01 3.30 -3.40
CA LEU A 183 1.95 3.87 -4.21
C LEU A 183 1.54 5.24 -3.67
N TRP A 184 1.37 6.20 -4.56
CA TRP A 184 0.83 7.52 -4.23
C TRP A 184 -0.26 7.94 -5.23
N PRO A 185 -1.22 8.77 -4.79
CA PRO A 185 -2.25 9.27 -5.68
C PRO A 185 -1.61 10.03 -6.85
N GLY A 186 -1.94 9.64 -8.08
CA GLY A 186 -1.55 10.43 -9.26
C GLY A 186 -2.32 11.74 -9.30
N ALA A 187 -1.69 12.81 -9.78
CA ALA A 187 -2.41 14.05 -10.04
C ALA A 187 -3.43 13.82 -11.17
N PRO A 188 -4.69 14.27 -11.02
CA PRO A 188 -5.71 14.08 -12.05
C PRO A 188 -5.27 14.74 -13.36
N GLY A 189 -5.32 13.97 -14.45
CA GLY A 189 -4.92 14.45 -15.79
C GLY A 189 -3.42 14.43 -16.06
N VAL A 190 -2.59 14.03 -15.10
CA VAL A 190 -1.15 13.82 -15.32
C VAL A 190 -0.92 12.32 -15.60
N PRO A 191 -0.31 11.95 -16.74
CA PRO A 191 0.02 10.55 -16.98
C PRO A 191 0.96 10.06 -15.88
N ALA A 192 0.71 8.84 -15.37
CA ALA A 192 1.51 8.22 -14.30
C ALA A 192 3.00 8.02 -14.63
N VAL A 193 3.40 8.31 -15.86
CA VAL A 193 4.76 8.16 -16.41
C VAL A 193 5.46 9.51 -16.62
N ALA A 194 4.94 10.60 -16.04
CA ALA A 194 5.55 11.92 -16.20
C ALA A 194 7.03 11.90 -15.76
N GLU A 195 7.90 12.53 -16.56
CA GLU A 195 9.36 12.69 -16.35
C GLU A 195 9.76 13.25 -14.98
N SER A 196 8.80 13.75 -14.19
CA SER A 196 8.98 14.24 -12.83
C SER A 196 8.49 13.23 -11.78
N ALA A 197 8.89 11.96 -11.88
CA ALA A 197 8.70 11.05 -10.76
C ALA A 197 9.46 11.61 -9.54
N PRO A 198 8.85 11.64 -8.34
CA PRO A 198 9.54 12.08 -7.14
C PRO A 198 10.79 11.21 -6.95
N SER A 199 11.84 11.78 -6.36
CA SER A 199 12.98 10.98 -5.92
C SER A 199 12.51 9.91 -4.94
N TRP A 200 13.23 8.79 -4.82
CA TRP A 200 12.85 7.70 -3.91
C TRP A 200 12.54 8.18 -2.48
N ALA A 201 13.32 9.14 -1.95
CA ALA A 201 13.09 9.73 -0.63
C ALA A 201 11.79 10.55 -0.57
N GLU A 202 11.50 11.33 -1.61
CA GLU A 202 10.24 12.07 -1.73
C GLU A 202 9.05 11.14 -1.92
N ALA A 203 9.22 10.07 -2.70
CA ALA A 203 8.21 9.05 -2.91
C ALA A 203 7.81 8.44 -1.56
N LEU A 204 8.78 7.99 -0.76
CA LEU A 204 8.54 7.48 0.60
C LEU A 204 7.80 8.49 1.49
N GLY A 205 8.18 9.77 1.43
CA GLY A 205 7.52 10.83 2.19
C GLY A 205 6.09 11.16 1.72
N ALA A 206 5.81 11.02 0.42
CA ALA A 206 4.51 11.30 -0.21
C ALA A 206 3.60 10.06 -0.29
N THR A 207 4.09 8.89 0.12
CA THR A 207 3.43 7.60 -0.08
C THR A 207 2.15 7.53 0.75
N ALA A 208 1.05 7.14 0.10
CA ALA A 208 -0.19 6.81 0.80
C ALA A 208 -0.14 5.37 1.35
N VAL A 209 0.52 4.46 0.63
CA VAL A 209 0.65 3.06 1.02
C VAL A 209 2.01 2.47 0.61
N GLN A 210 2.69 1.87 1.58
CA GLN A 210 3.96 1.16 1.40
C GLN A 210 3.77 -0.33 1.66
N ALA A 211 4.43 -1.17 0.86
CA ALA A 211 4.52 -2.61 1.08
C ALA A 211 5.99 -3.04 1.08
N GLU A 212 6.40 -3.74 2.15
CA GLU A 212 7.74 -4.30 2.30
C GLU A 212 7.65 -5.83 2.26
N LEU A 213 8.55 -6.46 1.50
CA LEU A 213 8.69 -7.91 1.42
C LEU A 213 10.15 -8.29 1.55
N ARG A 214 10.41 -9.45 2.17
CA ARG A 214 11.75 -10.00 2.31
C ARG A 214 11.81 -11.42 1.80
N ALA A 215 12.90 -11.77 1.14
CA ALA A 215 13.18 -13.13 0.69
C ALA A 215 14.68 -13.41 0.74
N HIS A 216 15.03 -14.69 0.67
CA HIS A 216 16.41 -15.12 0.47
C HIS A 216 16.53 -15.75 -0.91
N ALA A 217 17.58 -15.39 -1.64
CA ALA A 217 17.89 -15.95 -2.95
C ALA A 217 19.30 -16.55 -2.94
N VAL A 218 19.47 -17.67 -3.64
CA VAL A 218 20.77 -18.32 -3.80
C VAL A 218 21.29 -18.03 -5.21
N VAL A 219 22.37 -17.27 -5.28
CA VAL A 219 23.08 -16.95 -6.52
C VAL A 219 24.19 -17.96 -6.74
N ARG A 220 24.21 -18.61 -7.90
CA ARG A 220 25.23 -19.60 -8.29
C ARG A 220 26.35 -18.93 -9.08
N GLY A 221 27.53 -19.55 -9.09
CA GLY A 221 28.64 -19.09 -9.94
C GLY A 221 29.32 -17.80 -9.45
N VAL A 222 29.16 -17.44 -8.18
CA VAL A 222 29.82 -16.23 -7.64
C VAL A 222 31.31 -16.52 -7.43
N PRO A 223 32.23 -15.72 -8.02
CA PRO A 223 33.65 -15.88 -7.78
C PRO A 223 33.96 -15.78 -6.28
N ARG A 224 34.95 -16.56 -5.82
CA ARG A 224 35.31 -16.59 -4.40
C ARG A 224 35.82 -15.25 -3.88
#